data_AF-A0AAJ6EB63-F1
#
_entry.id   AF-A0AAJ6EB63-F1
#
_cell.length_a   1.000
_cell.length_b   1.000
_cell.length_c   1.000
_cell.angle_alpha   90.00
_cell.angle_beta   90.00
_cell.angle_gamma   90.00
#
_symmetry.space_group_name_H-M   'P 1'
#
loop_
_entity.id
_entity.type
_entity.pdbx_description
1 polymer ?
#
loop_
_entity_poly.entity_id
_entity_poly.type
_entity_poly.pdbx_seq_one_letter_code
_entity_poly.pdbx_strand_id
1 'polypeptide(L)'
;MTSAAALQLTVGRRGIGQFVRRLRCLIRSTCWLLVFGIALLACQIALLGALLDGQIELGTYIAADVLGSAALAAVLVWRARRAGSGNRYFAALQIVAWSAVAGPFGTLVAMAVAFSSPLQLGMARDQGIVRMTAEHTEVEYCERVHIALLDHRMRIEGASLIHPLMDAIADGSQPAKLEALGVVWRKFETRLVGVLRRGLRDSDASVRVLAATVISKLHAVFVGKVGACQTAAAAHPLTALNWRNLAEARLAYAASGLLEGEQARAQIESAVGDLSRATELDPADQASADRLDAARRQLSSRRT
;
A
#
# COMPACT_ATOMS: atom_id res chain seq x y z
N MET A 1 3.42 -40.20 -37.33
CA MET A 1 4.15 -39.02 -36.79
C MET A 1 3.63 -37.72 -37.43
N THR A 2 2.32 -37.43 -37.37
CA THR A 2 1.70 -36.28 -38.08
C THR A 2 0.44 -35.76 -37.36
N SER A 3 0.49 -35.51 -36.05
CA SER A 3 -0.69 -34.98 -35.32
C SER A 3 -0.40 -33.98 -34.18
N ALA A 4 0.87 -33.68 -33.86
CA ALA A 4 1.21 -32.80 -32.73
C ALA A 4 1.42 -31.31 -33.10
N ALA A 5 1.54 -30.97 -34.40
CA ALA A 5 1.88 -29.60 -34.82
C ALA A 5 0.68 -28.65 -34.99
N ALA A 6 -0.57 -29.16 -34.98
CA ALA A 6 -1.76 -28.35 -35.26
C ALA A 6 -2.36 -27.67 -34.00
N LEU A 7 -1.92 -28.04 -32.79
CA LEU A 7 -2.53 -27.56 -31.53
C LEU A 7 -1.80 -26.37 -30.88
N GLN A 8 -0.61 -25.99 -31.35
CA GLN A 8 0.14 -24.86 -30.76
C GLN A 8 -0.19 -23.48 -31.34
N LEU A 9 -0.94 -23.38 -32.45
CA LEU A 9 -1.24 -22.09 -33.09
C LEU A 9 -2.57 -21.44 -32.67
N THR A 10 -3.42 -22.12 -31.89
CA THR A 10 -4.75 -21.61 -31.51
C THR A 10 -4.79 -20.89 -30.15
N VAL A 11 -3.78 -21.06 -29.30
CA VAL A 11 -3.74 -20.46 -27.95
C VAL A 11 -3.28 -18.99 -27.96
N GLY A 12 -2.45 -18.57 -28.94
CA GLY A 12 -1.92 -17.20 -29.00
C GLY A 12 -2.91 -16.10 -29.44
N ARG A 13 -4.02 -16.46 -30.12
CA ARG A 13 -4.92 -15.46 -30.73
C ARG A 13 -6.02 -14.93 -29.79
N ARG A 14 -6.38 -15.68 -28.74
CA ARG A 14 -7.44 -15.25 -27.78
C ARG A 14 -6.93 -14.27 -26.71
N GLY A 15 -5.66 -14.35 -26.30
CA GLY A 15 -5.08 -13.46 -25.28
C GLY A 15 -4.93 -12.00 -25.75
N ILE A 16 -4.50 -11.80 -27.00
CA ILE A 16 -4.26 -10.45 -27.56
C ILE A 16 -5.57 -9.65 -27.68
N GLY A 17 -6.67 -10.31 -28.05
CA GLY A 17 -7.99 -9.66 -28.16
C GLY A 17 -8.54 -9.17 -26.81
N GLN A 18 -8.36 -9.95 -25.74
CA GLN A 18 -8.76 -9.54 -24.39
C GLN A 18 -7.86 -8.43 -23.84
N PHE A 19 -6.56 -8.48 -24.11
CA PHE A 19 -5.61 -7.44 -23.72
C PHE A 19 -5.94 -6.10 -24.40
N VAL A 20 -6.16 -6.08 -25.72
CA VAL A 20 -6.51 -4.86 -26.47
C VAL A 20 -7.87 -4.29 -26.02
N ARG A 21 -8.87 -5.13 -25.71
CA ARG A 21 -10.15 -4.67 -25.15
C ARG A 21 -9.99 -4.07 -23.75
N ARG A 22 -9.18 -4.67 -22.88
CA ARG A 22 -8.87 -4.12 -21.54
C ARG A 22 -8.08 -2.81 -21.64
N LEU A 23 -7.11 -2.72 -22.56
CA LEU A 23 -6.31 -1.52 -22.79
C LEU A 23 -7.18 -0.37 -23.34
N ARG A 24 -8.04 -0.62 -24.32
CA ARG A 24 -9.00 0.39 -24.82
C ARG A 24 -9.97 0.85 -23.73
N CYS A 25 -10.43 -0.05 -22.86
CA CYS A 25 -11.31 0.31 -21.75
C CYS A 25 -10.59 1.14 -20.67
N LEU A 26 -9.32 0.82 -20.41
CA LEU A 26 -8.47 1.57 -19.48
C LEU A 26 -8.16 2.97 -20.03
N ILE A 27 -7.72 3.07 -21.29
CA ILE A 27 -7.43 4.34 -21.97
C ILE A 27 -8.68 5.22 -22.00
N ARG A 28 -9.85 4.66 -22.36
CA ARG A 28 -11.11 5.42 -22.38
C ARG A 28 -11.52 5.93 -20.99
N SER A 29 -11.14 5.23 -19.93
CA SER A 29 -11.46 5.60 -18.55
C SER A 29 -10.61 6.75 -18.03
N THR A 30 -9.29 6.69 -18.22
CA THR A 30 -8.36 7.69 -17.71
C THR A 30 -8.47 9.00 -18.48
N CYS A 31 -8.77 8.91 -19.79
CA CYS A 31 -9.00 10.10 -20.62
C CYS A 31 -10.18 10.94 -20.12
N TRP A 32 -11.25 10.33 -19.59
CA TRP A 32 -12.40 11.12 -19.12
C TRP A 32 -12.07 11.98 -17.89
N LEU A 33 -11.38 11.42 -16.89
CA LEU A 33 -10.98 12.17 -15.69
C LEU A 33 -10.00 13.30 -16.03
N LEU A 34 -9.08 13.04 -16.96
CA LEU A 34 -8.12 14.04 -17.42
C LEU A 34 -8.83 15.18 -18.17
N VAL A 35 -9.71 14.85 -19.12
CA VAL A 35 -10.52 15.85 -19.84
C VAL A 35 -11.39 16.65 -18.86
N PHE A 36 -11.98 15.99 -17.86
CA PHE A 36 -12.76 16.64 -16.81
C PHE A 36 -11.91 17.62 -15.98
N GLY A 37 -10.74 17.19 -15.51
CA GLY A 37 -9.83 18.04 -14.74
C GLY A 37 -9.33 19.25 -15.54
N ILE A 38 -8.98 19.06 -16.82
CA ILE A 38 -8.57 20.15 -17.71
C ILE A 38 -9.72 21.14 -17.94
N ALA A 39 -10.94 20.65 -18.20
CA ALA A 39 -12.10 21.50 -18.42
C ALA A 39 -12.44 22.34 -17.18
N LEU A 40 -12.36 21.73 -15.98
CA LEU A 40 -12.57 22.44 -14.71
C LEU A 40 -11.49 23.52 -14.50
N LEU A 41 -10.22 23.17 -14.72
CA LEU A 41 -9.10 24.11 -14.59
C LEU A 41 -9.23 25.28 -15.57
N ALA A 42 -9.59 25.02 -16.83
CA ALA A 42 -9.79 26.06 -17.83
C ALA A 42 -10.92 27.02 -17.43
N CYS A 43 -12.02 26.49 -16.88
CA CYS A 43 -13.12 27.30 -16.36
C CYS A 43 -12.66 28.20 -15.20
N GLN A 44 -11.89 27.66 -14.25
CA GLN A 44 -11.37 28.44 -13.12
C GLN A 44 -10.34 29.50 -13.54
N ILE A 45 -9.50 29.20 -14.54
CA ILE A 45 -8.56 30.18 -15.10
C ILE A 45 -9.32 31.31 -15.80
N ALA A 46 -10.39 31.00 -16.53
CA ALA A 46 -11.23 32.02 -17.18
C ALA A 46 -11.92 32.93 -16.15
N LEU A 47 -12.47 32.36 -15.07
CA LEU A 47 -13.04 33.13 -13.96
C LEU A 47 -11.99 34.00 -13.27
N LEU A 48 -10.79 33.47 -13.04
CA LEU A 48 -9.68 34.24 -12.47
C LEU A 48 -9.24 35.37 -13.41
N GLY A 49 -9.18 35.13 -14.72
CA GLY A 49 -8.90 36.15 -15.72
C GLY A 49 -9.92 37.30 -15.69
N ALA A 50 -11.21 36.97 -15.68
CA ALA A 50 -12.28 37.97 -15.57
C ALA A 50 -12.20 38.81 -14.29
N LEU A 51 -11.76 38.21 -13.17
CA LEU A 51 -11.52 38.92 -11.91
C LEU A 51 -10.34 39.89 -12.03
N LEU A 52 -9.23 39.44 -12.64
CA LEU A 52 -8.03 40.26 -12.85
C LEU A 52 -8.28 41.41 -13.83
N ASP A 53 -9.13 41.20 -14.84
CA ASP A 53 -9.58 42.23 -15.78
C ASP A 53 -10.59 43.23 -15.17
N GLY A 54 -11.00 43.01 -13.91
CA GLY A 54 -11.98 43.85 -13.22
C GLY A 54 -13.41 43.74 -13.77
N GLN A 55 -13.70 42.72 -14.58
CA GLN A 55 -15.04 42.49 -15.14
C GLN A 55 -16.01 41.92 -14.09
N ILE A 56 -15.48 41.25 -13.06
CA ILE A 56 -16.25 40.68 -11.96
C ILE A 56 -15.66 41.12 -10.63
N GLU A 57 -16.52 41.33 -9.63
CA GLU A 57 -16.12 41.61 -8.26
C GLU A 57 -15.65 40.33 -7.55
N LEU A 58 -14.83 40.47 -6.51
CA LEU A 58 -14.35 39.32 -5.72
C LEU A 58 -15.51 38.49 -5.13
N GLY A 59 -16.58 39.15 -4.70
CA GLY A 59 -17.76 38.49 -4.14
C GLY A 59 -18.48 37.61 -5.18
N THR A 60 -18.60 38.09 -6.43
CA THR A 60 -19.24 37.31 -7.51
C THR A 60 -18.35 36.16 -7.97
N TYR A 61 -17.02 36.34 -7.96
CA TYR A 61 -16.07 35.25 -8.19
C TYR A 61 -16.21 34.11 -7.17
N ILE A 62 -16.19 34.42 -5.86
CA ILE A 62 -16.32 33.41 -4.80
C ILE A 62 -17.67 32.70 -4.90
N ALA A 63 -18.75 33.44 -5.11
CA ALA A 63 -20.08 32.86 -5.27
C ALA A 63 -20.17 31.93 -6.48
N ALA A 64 -19.62 32.33 -7.63
CA ALA A 64 -19.60 31.53 -8.85
C ALA A 64 -18.80 30.23 -8.69
N ASP A 65 -17.62 30.28 -8.05
CA ASP A 65 -16.78 29.11 -7.83
C ASP A 65 -17.43 28.10 -6.86
N VAL A 66 -17.99 28.58 -5.75
CA VAL A 66 -18.67 27.72 -4.76
C VAL A 66 -19.94 27.09 -5.35
N LEU A 67 -20.79 27.88 -6.01
CA LEU A 67 -22.02 27.37 -6.63
C LEU A 67 -21.73 26.42 -7.79
N GLY A 68 -20.72 26.73 -8.62
CA GLY A 68 -20.27 25.87 -9.71
C GLY A 68 -19.77 24.53 -9.19
N SER A 69 -18.92 24.55 -8.16
CA SER A 69 -18.37 23.35 -7.52
C SER A 69 -19.46 22.50 -6.86
N ALA A 70 -20.41 23.13 -6.16
CA ALA A 70 -21.55 22.43 -5.53
C ALA A 70 -22.46 21.76 -6.58
N ALA A 71 -22.79 22.45 -7.67
CA ALA A 71 -23.58 21.90 -8.76
C ALA A 71 -22.86 20.71 -9.41
N LEU A 72 -21.55 20.83 -9.66
CA LEU A 72 -20.75 19.78 -10.25
C LEU A 72 -20.66 18.55 -9.35
N ALA A 73 -20.46 18.75 -8.04
CA ALA A 73 -20.48 17.68 -7.05
C ALA A 73 -21.84 16.96 -7.03
N ALA A 74 -22.96 17.69 -7.05
CA ALA A 74 -24.29 17.11 -7.10
C ALA A 74 -24.50 16.24 -8.36
N VAL A 75 -24.06 16.72 -9.53
CA VAL A 75 -24.12 15.96 -10.79
C VAL A 75 -23.27 14.69 -10.71
N LEU A 76 -22.06 14.78 -10.15
CA LEU A 76 -21.17 13.63 -9.98
C LEU A 76 -21.77 12.58 -9.03
N VAL A 77 -22.33 12.99 -7.89
CA VAL A 77 -23.01 12.09 -6.94
C VAL A 77 -24.22 11.43 -7.59
N TRP A 78 -25.04 12.19 -8.32
CA TRP A 78 -26.19 11.65 -9.04
C TRP A 78 -25.79 10.62 -10.09
N ARG A 79 -24.73 10.90 -10.87
CA ARG A 79 -24.18 9.93 -11.84
C ARG A 79 -23.58 8.71 -11.16
N ALA A 80 -22.87 8.88 -10.05
CA ALA A 80 -22.30 7.78 -9.28
C ALA A 80 -23.39 6.82 -8.76
N ARG A 81 -24.53 7.38 -8.31
CA ARG A 81 -25.69 6.58 -7.88
C ARG A 81 -26.33 5.79 -9.02
N ARG A 82 -26.38 6.36 -10.24
CA ARG A 82 -26.98 5.69 -11.41
C ARG A 82 -26.06 4.66 -12.07
N ALA A 83 -24.75 4.91 -12.12
CA ALA A 83 -23.79 4.08 -12.84
C ALA A 83 -23.18 2.95 -11.98
N GLY A 84 -23.54 2.85 -10.71
CA GLY A 84 -22.84 2.04 -9.71
C GLY A 84 -21.58 2.73 -9.21
N SER A 85 -21.24 2.52 -7.94
CA SER A 85 -20.14 3.20 -7.25
C SER A 85 -18.75 2.79 -7.78
N GLY A 86 -18.35 3.34 -8.93
CA GLY A 86 -17.01 3.23 -9.45
C GLY A 86 -16.06 4.21 -8.76
N ASN A 87 -14.84 3.75 -8.42
CA ASN A 87 -13.75 4.54 -7.81
C ASN A 87 -13.44 5.87 -8.55
N ARG A 88 -13.88 6.01 -9.81
CA ARG A 88 -13.68 7.19 -10.66
C ARG A 88 -14.45 8.43 -10.19
N TYR A 89 -15.68 8.24 -9.71
CA TYR A 89 -16.50 9.36 -9.23
C TYR A 89 -15.96 9.92 -7.92
N PHE A 90 -15.35 9.07 -7.09
CA PHE A 90 -14.68 9.49 -5.87
C PHE A 90 -13.48 10.40 -6.16
N ALA A 91 -12.63 10.01 -7.12
CA ALA A 91 -11.52 10.86 -7.56
C ALA A 91 -12.00 12.20 -8.14
N ALA A 92 -13.06 12.19 -8.96
CA ALA A 92 -13.66 13.43 -9.47
C ALA A 92 -14.21 14.32 -8.35
N LEU A 93 -14.86 13.74 -7.33
CA LEU A 93 -15.35 14.47 -6.16
C LEU A 93 -14.21 15.07 -5.34
N GLN A 94 -13.09 14.36 -5.18
CA GLN A 94 -11.90 14.92 -4.53
C GLN A 94 -11.34 16.12 -5.29
N ILE A 95 -11.26 16.05 -6.64
CA ILE A 95 -10.83 17.18 -7.47
C ILE A 95 -11.75 18.38 -7.23
N VAL A 96 -13.08 18.19 -7.27
CA VAL A 96 -14.04 19.27 -7.04
C VAL A 96 -13.96 19.84 -5.62
N ALA A 97 -13.79 18.99 -4.60
CA ALA A 97 -13.67 19.43 -3.22
C ALA A 97 -12.43 20.31 -2.98
N TRP A 98 -11.28 19.91 -3.50
CA TRP A 98 -10.05 20.72 -3.41
C TRP A 98 -10.13 22.00 -4.24
N SER A 99 -10.77 21.92 -5.41
CA SER A 99 -11.03 23.05 -6.29
C SER A 99 -11.87 24.13 -5.60
N ALA A 100 -12.91 23.76 -4.85
CA ALA A 100 -13.74 24.70 -4.10
C ALA A 100 -13.01 25.41 -2.94
N VAL A 101 -11.99 24.76 -2.35
CA VAL A 101 -11.25 25.30 -1.19
C VAL A 101 -10.11 26.21 -1.61
N ALA A 102 -9.38 25.83 -2.65
CA ALA A 102 -8.14 26.49 -3.07
C ALA A 102 -8.17 27.05 -4.50
N GLY A 103 -9.36 27.10 -5.12
CA GLY A 103 -9.56 27.57 -6.48
C GLY A 103 -8.74 26.76 -7.50
N PRO A 104 -8.10 27.42 -8.50
CA PRO A 104 -7.34 26.73 -9.54
C PRO A 104 -6.12 25.95 -9.01
N PHE A 105 -5.51 26.40 -7.91
CA PHE A 105 -4.37 25.70 -7.29
C PHE A 105 -4.80 24.40 -6.63
N GLY A 106 -6.01 24.36 -6.04
CA GLY A 106 -6.61 23.14 -5.50
C GLY A 106 -6.78 22.05 -6.56
N THR A 107 -7.23 22.44 -7.75
CA THR A 107 -7.37 21.53 -8.90
C THR A 107 -6.03 20.92 -9.33
N LEU A 108 -4.95 21.71 -9.34
CA LEU A 108 -3.60 21.20 -9.67
C LEU A 108 -3.11 20.19 -8.64
N VAL A 109 -3.26 20.49 -7.34
CA VAL A 109 -2.87 19.58 -6.26
C VAL A 109 -3.69 18.29 -6.32
N ALA A 110 -4.99 18.39 -6.52
CA ALA A 110 -5.86 17.22 -6.60
C ALA A 110 -5.59 16.38 -7.86
N MET A 111 -5.31 17.00 -9.01
CA MET A 111 -4.84 16.29 -10.18
C MET A 111 -3.51 15.60 -9.90
N ALA A 112 -2.54 16.29 -9.28
CA ALA A 112 -1.25 15.70 -8.93
C ALA A 112 -1.42 14.49 -8.00
N VAL A 113 -2.30 14.56 -6.99
CA VAL A 113 -2.61 13.43 -6.10
C VAL A 113 -3.34 12.30 -6.84
N ALA A 114 -4.34 12.63 -7.66
CA ALA A 114 -5.11 11.64 -8.43
C ALA A 114 -4.24 10.91 -9.47
N PHE A 115 -3.27 11.61 -10.08
CA PHE A 115 -2.32 11.05 -11.04
C PHE A 115 -1.08 10.43 -10.39
N SER A 116 -0.71 10.84 -9.16
CA SER A 116 0.34 10.19 -8.34
C SER A 116 -0.18 8.96 -7.58
N SER A 117 -1.48 8.67 -7.71
CA SER A 117 -2.13 7.48 -7.19
C SER A 117 -2.08 6.19 -8.05
N PRO A 118 -1.19 5.95 -9.05
CA PRO A 118 -0.95 4.56 -9.49
C PRO A 118 -0.51 3.64 -8.33
N LEU A 119 -0.12 4.19 -7.17
CA LEU A 119 0.15 3.45 -5.94
C LEU A 119 -1.12 2.96 -5.18
N GLN A 120 -2.26 3.67 -5.24
CA GLN A 120 -3.50 3.23 -4.56
C GLN A 120 -4.36 2.30 -5.42
N LEU A 121 -4.18 2.31 -6.75
CA LEU A 121 -4.68 1.24 -7.61
C LEU A 121 -3.95 -0.10 -7.37
N GLY A 122 -2.98 -0.13 -6.44
CA GLY A 122 -2.29 -1.31 -5.93
C GLY A 122 -3.15 -2.25 -5.08
N MET A 123 -4.22 -1.79 -4.44
CA MET A 123 -5.08 -2.68 -3.64
C MET A 123 -6.01 -3.54 -4.51
N ALA A 124 -6.44 -3.06 -5.68
CA ALA A 124 -7.12 -3.90 -6.67
C ALA A 124 -6.14 -4.64 -7.60
N ARG A 125 -4.90 -4.14 -7.74
CA ARG A 125 -3.80 -4.77 -8.49
C ARG A 125 -3.01 -5.79 -7.67
N ASP A 126 -3.35 -6.00 -6.40
CA ASP A 126 -2.84 -7.14 -5.64
C ASP A 126 -3.31 -8.47 -6.26
N GLN A 127 -4.41 -8.46 -7.04
CA GLN A 127 -4.77 -9.58 -7.91
C GLN A 127 -3.87 -9.72 -9.16
N GLY A 128 -3.19 -8.66 -9.60
CA GLY A 128 -2.39 -8.63 -10.83
C GLY A 128 -0.95 -9.09 -10.65
N ILE A 129 -0.33 -8.78 -9.50
CA ILE A 129 0.98 -9.33 -9.13
C ILE A 129 0.82 -10.79 -8.69
N VAL A 130 -0.31 -11.14 -8.05
CA VAL A 130 -0.71 -12.54 -7.84
C VAL A 130 -1.01 -13.24 -9.18
N ARG A 131 -1.61 -12.58 -10.18
CA ARG A 131 -1.90 -13.19 -11.50
C ARG A 131 -0.68 -13.39 -12.39
N MET A 132 0.30 -12.49 -12.39
CA MET A 132 1.51 -12.67 -13.20
C MET A 132 2.35 -13.86 -12.73
N THR A 133 2.18 -14.30 -11.48
CA THR A 133 2.78 -15.55 -10.96
C THR A 133 1.83 -16.75 -11.00
N ALA A 134 0.50 -16.55 -11.11
CA ALA A 134 -0.49 -17.64 -11.10
C ALA A 134 -0.83 -18.21 -12.49
N GLU A 135 -0.43 -17.55 -13.58
CA GLU A 135 -0.70 -18.04 -14.95
C GLU A 135 0.41 -18.96 -15.51
N HIS A 136 1.42 -19.32 -14.72
CA HIS A 136 2.25 -20.49 -14.96
C HIS A 136 1.84 -21.57 -13.95
N THR A 137 0.74 -22.24 -14.30
CA THR A 137 0.39 -23.59 -13.85
C THR A 137 0.64 -23.83 -12.35
N GLU A 138 -0.28 -23.36 -11.50
CA GLU A 138 -0.37 -23.77 -10.09
C GLU A 138 -0.29 -25.31 -9.94
N VAL A 139 -0.69 -26.06 -10.97
CA VAL A 139 -0.55 -27.52 -11.07
C VAL A 139 0.91 -27.96 -11.25
N GLU A 140 1.72 -27.32 -12.11
CA GLU A 140 3.16 -27.65 -12.29
C GLU A 140 4.03 -27.13 -11.14
N TYR A 141 3.59 -26.07 -10.44
CA TYR A 141 4.24 -25.57 -9.23
C TYR A 141 3.93 -26.47 -8.03
N CYS A 142 2.67 -26.89 -7.84
CA CYS A 142 2.33 -27.91 -6.86
C CYS A 142 3.04 -29.23 -7.16
N GLU A 143 3.15 -29.64 -8.43
CA GLU A 143 3.86 -30.87 -8.81
C GLU A 143 5.38 -30.75 -8.58
N ARG A 144 6.02 -29.63 -8.92
CA ARG A 144 7.46 -29.41 -8.63
C ARG A 144 7.77 -29.27 -7.15
N VAL A 145 6.94 -28.55 -6.40
CA VAL A 145 7.09 -28.40 -4.94
C VAL A 145 6.76 -29.72 -4.24
N HIS A 146 5.78 -30.48 -4.72
CA HIS A 146 5.45 -31.80 -4.20
C HIS A 146 6.56 -32.81 -4.50
N ILE A 147 7.15 -32.81 -5.71
CA ILE A 147 8.33 -33.62 -6.04
C ILE A 147 9.53 -33.20 -5.19
N ALA A 148 9.78 -31.89 -4.99
CA ALA A 148 10.86 -31.39 -4.14
C ALA A 148 10.66 -31.69 -2.64
N LEU A 149 9.41 -31.78 -2.17
CA LEU A 149 9.05 -32.16 -0.80
C LEU A 149 9.11 -33.68 -0.60
N LEU A 150 8.71 -34.47 -1.61
CA LEU A 150 8.75 -35.93 -1.58
C LEU A 150 10.17 -36.50 -1.75
N ASP A 151 11.07 -35.80 -2.46
CA ASP A 151 12.47 -36.21 -2.63
C ASP A 151 13.33 -36.08 -1.35
N HIS A 152 12.69 -35.92 -0.18
CA HIS A 152 13.32 -35.89 1.16
C HIS A 152 14.45 -34.85 1.35
N ARG A 153 14.62 -33.88 0.44
CA ARG A 153 15.57 -32.76 0.57
C ARG A 153 15.05 -31.57 1.38
N MET A 154 13.75 -31.54 1.71
CA MET A 154 13.21 -30.60 2.68
C MET A 154 12.59 -31.36 3.84
N ARG A 155 13.41 -31.60 4.86
CA ARG A 155 12.93 -31.99 6.18
C ARG A 155 13.08 -30.80 7.14
N ILE A 156 12.04 -30.65 7.96
CA ILE A 156 11.92 -29.90 9.23
C ILE A 156 11.20 -28.54 9.13
N GLU A 157 9.99 -28.54 9.69
CA GLU A 157 9.25 -27.36 10.15
C GLU A 157 10.14 -26.49 11.04
N GLY A 158 10.34 -25.24 10.64
CA GLY A 158 10.91 -24.18 11.47
C GLY A 158 12.43 -23.95 11.40
N ALA A 159 13.21 -24.79 10.70
CA ALA A 159 14.69 -24.69 10.75
C ALA A 159 15.39 -24.29 9.43
N SER A 160 14.72 -24.29 8.27
CA SER A 160 15.47 -24.30 6.99
C SER A 160 14.99 -23.34 5.91
N LEU A 161 14.12 -22.35 6.17
CA LEU A 161 13.64 -21.43 5.12
C LEU A 161 14.52 -20.18 4.91
N ILE A 162 15.24 -19.71 5.93
CA ILE A 162 15.99 -18.45 5.83
C ILE A 162 17.22 -18.61 4.94
N HIS A 163 17.97 -19.71 5.11
CA HIS A 163 19.20 -19.94 4.34
C HIS A 163 18.91 -20.09 2.84
N PRO A 164 17.92 -20.90 2.40
CA PRO A 164 17.57 -20.98 0.98
C PRO A 164 17.08 -19.66 0.39
N LEU A 165 16.33 -18.84 1.15
CA LEU A 165 15.87 -17.53 0.65
C LEU A 165 17.03 -16.53 0.56
N MET A 166 17.95 -16.53 1.52
CA MET A 166 19.16 -15.71 1.45
C MET A 166 20.05 -16.10 0.27
N ASP A 167 20.26 -17.40 0.06
CA ASP A 167 21.07 -17.93 -1.04
C ASP A 167 20.39 -17.66 -2.39
N ALA A 168 19.07 -17.83 -2.48
CA ALA A 168 18.30 -17.47 -3.66
C ALA A 168 18.44 -15.98 -4.03
N ILE A 169 18.48 -15.08 -3.03
CA ILE A 169 18.73 -13.64 -3.29
C ILE A 169 20.19 -13.38 -3.64
N ALA A 170 21.15 -14.05 -3.00
CA ALA A 170 22.56 -13.83 -3.25
C ALA A 170 22.96 -14.28 -4.67
N ASP A 171 22.68 -15.54 -5.00
CA ASP A 171 23.27 -16.23 -6.16
C ASP A 171 22.22 -16.72 -7.17
N GLY A 172 20.93 -16.60 -6.85
CA GLY A 172 19.85 -17.04 -7.72
C GLY A 172 19.73 -16.21 -9.01
N SER A 173 19.05 -16.77 -10.01
CA SER A 173 18.67 -16.03 -11.21
C SER A 173 17.67 -14.91 -10.86
N GLN A 174 17.60 -13.85 -11.68
CA GLN A 174 16.65 -12.75 -11.49
C GLN A 174 15.21 -13.23 -11.14
N PRO A 175 14.58 -14.18 -11.86
CA PRO A 175 13.23 -14.65 -11.51
C PRO A 175 13.18 -15.33 -10.13
N ALA A 176 14.20 -16.12 -9.75
CA ALA A 176 14.27 -16.74 -8.42
C ALA A 176 14.38 -15.69 -7.30
N LYS A 177 15.14 -14.60 -7.54
CA LYS A 177 15.24 -13.48 -6.59
C LYS A 177 13.89 -12.79 -6.39
N LEU A 178 13.16 -12.53 -7.47
CA LEU A 178 11.84 -11.90 -7.41
C LEU A 178 10.82 -12.81 -6.71
N GLU A 179 10.86 -14.12 -6.97
CA GLU A 179 10.01 -15.11 -6.30
C GLU A 179 10.29 -15.17 -4.79
N ALA A 180 11.57 -15.21 -4.40
CA ALA A 180 11.98 -15.19 -3.00
C ALA A 180 11.45 -13.95 -2.26
N LEU A 181 11.55 -12.75 -2.85
CA LEU A 181 10.96 -11.52 -2.30
C LEU A 181 9.43 -11.62 -2.18
N GLY A 182 8.76 -12.26 -3.15
CA GLY A 182 7.33 -12.53 -3.10
C GLY A 182 6.93 -13.47 -1.95
N VAL A 183 7.75 -14.47 -1.63
CA VAL A 183 7.56 -15.35 -0.46
C VAL A 183 7.74 -14.56 0.83
N VAL A 184 8.79 -13.73 0.94
CA VAL A 184 9.04 -12.87 2.11
C VAL A 184 7.87 -11.93 2.38
N TRP A 185 7.26 -11.35 1.34
CA TRP A 185 6.07 -10.51 1.50
C TRP A 185 4.89 -11.27 2.13
N ARG A 186 4.60 -12.49 1.65
CA ARG A 186 3.45 -13.28 2.12
C ARG A 186 3.64 -13.87 3.51
N LYS A 187 4.88 -14.20 3.86
CA LYS A 187 5.26 -14.89 5.11
C LYS A 187 6.32 -14.10 5.86
N PHE A 188 6.10 -12.80 6.01
CA PHE A 188 7.08 -11.94 6.64
C PHE A 188 7.30 -12.32 8.10
N GLU A 189 8.55 -12.55 8.45
CA GLU A 189 9.04 -12.72 9.81
C GLU A 189 10.24 -11.78 10.00
N THR A 190 10.47 -11.31 11.23
CA THR A 190 11.59 -10.42 11.56
C THR A 190 12.94 -10.98 11.08
N ARG A 191 13.11 -12.31 11.10
CA ARG A 191 14.35 -12.97 10.66
C ARG A 191 14.62 -12.80 9.16
N LEU A 192 13.59 -12.51 8.36
CA LEU A 192 13.68 -12.34 6.90
C LEU A 192 14.04 -10.90 6.48
N VAL A 193 14.19 -9.97 7.41
CA VAL A 193 14.64 -8.59 7.08
C VAL A 193 15.99 -8.58 6.37
N GLY A 194 16.90 -9.50 6.73
CA GLY A 194 18.19 -9.64 6.06
C GLY A 194 18.05 -9.88 4.55
N VAL A 195 17.05 -10.68 4.16
CA VAL A 195 16.72 -10.99 2.75
C VAL A 195 16.31 -9.71 2.01
N LEU A 196 15.45 -8.90 2.62
CA LEU A 196 15.01 -7.62 2.05
C LEU A 196 16.16 -6.62 1.91
N ARG A 197 17.00 -6.49 2.95
CA ARG A 197 18.18 -5.62 2.92
C ARG A 197 19.20 -6.05 1.88
N ARG A 198 19.37 -7.36 1.67
CA ARG A 198 20.21 -7.90 0.60
C ARG A 198 19.61 -7.56 -0.77
N GLY A 199 18.31 -7.75 -0.96
CA GLY A 199 17.60 -7.40 -2.20
C GLY A 199 17.69 -5.92 -2.56
N LEU A 200 17.69 -5.01 -1.57
CA LEU A 200 17.93 -3.58 -1.80
C LEU A 200 19.32 -3.26 -2.36
N ARG A 201 20.31 -4.12 -2.11
CA ARG A 201 21.70 -3.97 -2.56
C ARG A 201 22.01 -4.86 -3.77
N ASP A 202 20.99 -5.45 -4.40
CA ASP A 202 21.18 -6.30 -5.57
C ASP A 202 21.68 -5.48 -6.76
N SER A 203 22.48 -6.09 -7.65
CA SER A 203 22.94 -5.44 -8.87
C SER A 203 21.79 -5.20 -9.87
N ASP A 204 20.77 -6.05 -9.87
CA ASP A 204 19.60 -5.94 -10.73
C ASP A 204 18.61 -4.88 -10.22
N ALA A 205 18.23 -3.94 -11.09
CA ALA A 205 17.33 -2.85 -10.73
C ALA A 205 15.91 -3.34 -10.36
N SER A 206 15.41 -4.38 -11.03
CA SER A 206 14.06 -4.92 -10.80
C SER A 206 13.97 -5.55 -9.41
N VAL A 207 15.02 -6.25 -8.98
CA VAL A 207 15.10 -6.85 -7.63
C VAL A 207 15.13 -5.77 -6.56
N ARG A 208 15.92 -4.70 -6.75
CA ARG A 208 15.95 -3.56 -5.81
C ARG A 208 14.58 -2.89 -5.68
N VAL A 209 13.91 -2.62 -6.80
CA VAL A 209 12.58 -1.99 -6.81
C VAL A 209 11.55 -2.86 -6.11
N LEU A 210 11.57 -4.18 -6.35
CA LEU A 210 10.65 -5.09 -5.66
C LEU A 210 10.95 -5.14 -4.16
N ALA A 211 12.21 -5.22 -3.75
CA ALA A 211 12.59 -5.23 -2.33
C ALA A 211 12.13 -3.95 -1.60
N ALA A 212 12.35 -2.77 -2.21
CA ALA A 212 11.86 -1.50 -1.69
C ALA A 212 10.32 -1.45 -1.61
N THR A 213 9.64 -2.02 -2.60
CA THR A 213 8.18 -2.11 -2.62
C THR A 213 7.67 -3.01 -1.49
N VAL A 214 8.30 -4.16 -1.27
CA VAL A 214 7.94 -5.09 -0.18
C VAL A 214 8.15 -4.43 1.18
N ILE A 215 9.30 -3.77 1.40
CA ILE A 215 9.58 -3.01 2.63
C ILE A 215 8.50 -1.94 2.85
N SER A 216 8.19 -1.15 1.82
CA SER A 216 7.18 -0.08 1.91
C SER A 216 5.79 -0.63 2.26
N LYS A 217 5.38 -1.75 1.65
CA LYS A 217 4.11 -2.41 1.98
C LYS A 217 4.10 -2.91 3.42
N LEU A 218 5.20 -3.51 3.91
CA LEU A 218 5.29 -3.98 5.30
C LEU A 218 5.22 -2.81 6.29
N HIS A 219 5.90 -1.69 6.00
CA HIS A 219 5.74 -0.46 6.79
C HIS A 219 4.29 -0.02 6.87
N ALA A 220 3.57 0.01 5.74
CA ALA A 220 2.16 0.38 5.72
C ALA A 220 1.29 -0.55 6.61
N VAL A 221 1.57 -1.85 6.63
CA VAL A 221 0.86 -2.81 7.49
C VAL A 221 1.09 -2.51 8.98
N PHE A 222 2.35 -2.29 9.39
CA PHE A 222 2.66 -1.97 10.79
C PHE A 222 2.11 -0.61 11.22
N VAL A 223 2.26 0.42 10.39
CA VAL A 223 1.71 1.76 10.64
C VAL A 223 0.19 1.72 10.73
N GLY A 224 -0.48 0.98 9.84
CA GLY A 224 -1.92 0.77 9.90
C GLY A 224 -2.37 0.09 11.20
N LYS A 225 -1.64 -0.94 11.65
CA LYS A 225 -1.92 -1.61 12.93
C LYS A 225 -1.76 -0.68 14.13
N VAL A 226 -0.67 0.10 14.18
CA VAL A 226 -0.44 1.10 15.24
C VAL A 226 -1.54 2.15 15.23
N GLY A 227 -1.92 2.68 14.06
CA GLY A 227 -2.99 3.67 13.94
C GLY A 227 -4.35 3.15 14.40
N ALA A 228 -4.69 1.90 14.06
CA ALA A 228 -5.92 1.26 14.52
C ALA A 228 -5.96 1.11 16.05
N CYS A 229 -4.87 0.61 16.66
CA CYS A 229 -4.76 0.51 18.11
C CYS A 229 -4.81 1.89 18.78
N GLN A 230 -4.20 2.92 18.18
CA GLN A 230 -4.21 4.28 18.69
C GLN A 230 -5.63 4.87 18.67
N THR A 231 -6.38 4.59 17.60
CA THR A 231 -7.79 5.01 17.48
C THR A 231 -8.65 4.34 18.54
N ALA A 232 -8.45 3.04 18.80
CA ALA A 232 -9.15 2.30 19.86
C ALA A 232 -8.82 2.83 21.27
N ALA A 233 -7.55 3.11 21.55
CA ALA A 233 -7.12 3.71 22.82
C ALA A 233 -7.70 5.12 23.01
N ALA A 234 -7.78 5.93 21.95
CA ALA A 234 -8.37 7.27 22.00
C ALA A 234 -9.90 7.23 22.20
N ALA A 235 -10.60 6.27 21.58
CA ALA A 235 -12.04 6.11 21.73
C ALA A 235 -12.45 5.65 23.15
N HIS A 236 -11.60 4.85 23.79
CA HIS A 236 -11.85 4.31 25.13
C HIS A 236 -10.60 4.48 26.03
N PRO A 237 -10.33 5.71 26.51
CA PRO A 237 -9.07 6.06 27.18
C PRO A 237 -8.93 5.44 28.59
N LEU A 238 -10.03 4.96 29.18
CA LEU A 238 -10.05 4.33 30.50
C LEU A 238 -9.86 2.80 30.45
N THR A 239 -9.68 2.22 29.27
CA THR A 239 -9.53 0.77 29.09
C THR A 239 -8.04 0.41 28.99
N ALA A 240 -7.47 -0.16 30.06
CA ALA A 240 -6.06 -0.58 30.12
C ALA A 240 -5.63 -1.47 28.94
N LEU A 241 -6.49 -2.43 28.55
CA LEU A 241 -6.25 -3.35 27.43
C LEU A 241 -5.95 -2.63 26.11
N ASN A 242 -6.60 -1.49 25.82
CA ASN A 242 -6.37 -0.76 24.58
C ASN A 242 -4.99 -0.10 24.54
N TRP A 243 -4.54 0.44 25.67
CA TRP A 243 -3.19 1.00 25.82
C TRP A 243 -2.12 -0.09 25.70
N ARG A 244 -2.35 -1.26 26.30
CA ARG A 244 -1.47 -2.42 26.16
C ARG A 244 -1.36 -2.85 24.69
N ASN A 245 -2.48 -2.99 23.99
CA ASN A 245 -2.50 -3.36 22.57
C ASN A 245 -1.75 -2.34 21.69
N LEU A 246 -1.90 -1.04 21.97
CA LEU A 246 -1.15 0.01 21.27
C LEU A 246 0.36 -0.13 21.50
N ALA A 247 0.77 -0.33 22.75
CA ALA A 247 2.17 -0.54 23.08
C ALA A 247 2.75 -1.78 22.39
N GLU A 248 2.02 -2.90 22.40
CA GLU A 248 2.42 -4.14 21.72
C GLU A 248 2.58 -3.95 20.22
N ALA A 249 1.68 -3.20 19.57
CA ALA A 249 1.81 -2.87 18.15
C ALA A 249 3.07 -2.06 17.86
N ARG A 250 3.39 -1.06 18.70
CA ARG A 250 4.62 -0.25 18.58
C ARG A 250 5.88 -1.08 18.83
N LEU A 251 5.89 -1.94 19.84
CA LEU A 251 6.99 -2.87 20.11
C LEU A 251 7.20 -3.87 18.97
N ALA A 252 6.13 -4.42 18.41
CA ALA A 252 6.19 -5.32 17.25
C ALA A 252 6.78 -4.60 16.03
N TYR A 253 6.42 -3.34 15.81
CA TYR A 253 6.99 -2.54 14.72
C TYR A 253 8.47 -2.23 14.95
N ALA A 254 8.86 -1.85 16.17
CA ALA A 254 10.26 -1.63 16.53
C ALA A 254 11.11 -2.91 16.42
N ALA A 255 10.54 -4.06 16.78
CA ALA A 255 11.17 -5.37 16.68
C ALA A 255 11.17 -5.95 15.27
N SER A 256 10.41 -5.37 14.33
CA SER A 256 10.29 -5.88 12.96
C SER A 256 11.60 -5.81 12.17
N GLY A 257 12.56 -4.98 12.58
CA GLY A 257 13.82 -4.72 11.86
C GLY A 257 13.68 -3.82 10.62
N LEU A 258 12.47 -3.36 10.31
CA LEU A 258 12.19 -2.45 9.20
C LEU A 258 12.56 -1.00 9.51
N LEU A 259 12.56 -0.61 10.78
CA LEU A 259 12.88 0.74 11.22
C LEU A 259 14.39 0.91 11.43
N GLU A 260 14.89 2.12 11.13
CA GLU A 260 16.23 2.56 11.51
C GLU A 260 16.36 2.68 13.04
N GLY A 261 17.60 2.68 13.55
CA GLY A 261 17.89 2.62 14.99
C GLY A 261 17.12 3.65 15.83
N GLU A 262 17.18 4.93 15.43
CA GLU A 262 16.48 6.03 16.11
C GLU A 262 14.96 5.92 16.03
N GLN A 263 14.42 5.54 14.87
CA GLN A 263 12.97 5.37 14.70
C GLN A 263 12.43 4.20 15.51
N ALA A 264 13.15 3.08 15.52
CA ALA A 264 12.82 1.92 16.35
C ALA A 264 12.87 2.29 17.84
N ARG A 265 13.86 3.09 18.25
CA ARG A 265 13.98 3.61 19.61
C ARG A 265 12.79 4.50 19.99
N ALA A 266 12.41 5.44 19.13
CA ALA A 266 11.25 6.31 19.36
C ALA A 266 9.94 5.51 19.52
N GLN A 267 9.76 4.42 18.75
CA GLN A 267 8.62 3.52 18.92
C GLN A 267 8.64 2.79 20.27
N ILE A 268 9.81 2.37 20.74
CA ILE A 268 9.97 1.73 22.07
C ILE A 268 9.68 2.75 23.18
N GLU A 269 10.21 3.97 23.09
CA GLU A 269 9.94 5.04 24.07
C GLU A 269 8.45 5.36 24.15
N SER A 270 7.78 5.45 23.00
CA SER A 270 6.32 5.64 22.94
C SER A 270 5.55 4.47 23.56
N ALA A 271 5.99 3.23 23.30
CA ALA A 271 5.37 2.03 23.89
C ALA A 271 5.55 1.95 25.42
N VAL A 272 6.68 2.43 25.96
CA VAL A 272 6.90 2.53 27.41
C VAL A 272 5.88 3.49 28.04
N GLY A 273 5.60 4.62 27.39
CA GLY A 273 4.55 5.55 27.83
C GLY A 273 3.17 4.89 27.85
N ASP A 274 2.81 4.19 26.78
CA ASP A 274 1.51 3.50 26.69
C ASP A 274 1.37 2.36 27.72
N LEU A 275 2.44 1.58 27.97
CA LEU A 275 2.43 0.52 28.99
C LEU A 275 2.32 1.08 30.40
N SER A 276 3.03 2.19 30.69
CA SER A 276 2.88 2.89 31.97
C SER A 276 1.43 3.29 32.20
N ARG A 277 0.78 3.83 31.16
CA ARG A 277 -0.64 4.20 31.22
C ARG A 277 -1.55 2.99 31.43
N ALA A 278 -1.26 1.86 30.78
CA ALA A 278 -2.01 0.62 30.98
C ALA A 278 -1.91 0.13 32.43
N THR A 279 -0.71 0.11 33.02
CA THR A 279 -0.48 -0.30 34.42
C THR A 279 -1.10 0.65 35.44
N GLU A 280 -1.17 1.96 35.16
CA GLU A 280 -1.90 2.92 36.00
C GLU A 280 -3.41 2.63 36.05
N LEU A 281 -3.98 2.26 34.91
CA LEU A 281 -5.41 1.97 34.78
C LEU A 281 -5.79 0.60 35.37
N ASP A 282 -4.90 -0.38 35.27
CA ASP A 282 -5.07 -1.71 35.85
C ASP A 282 -3.76 -2.18 36.55
N PRO A 283 -3.57 -1.81 37.82
CA PRO A 283 -2.38 -2.22 38.59
C PRO A 283 -2.28 -3.72 38.84
N ALA A 284 -3.37 -4.48 38.64
CA ALA A 284 -3.38 -5.93 38.82
C ALA A 284 -2.89 -6.69 37.58
N ASP A 285 -2.77 -6.02 36.42
CA ASP A 285 -2.25 -6.63 35.19
C ASP A 285 -0.72 -6.77 35.22
N GLN A 286 -0.25 -7.83 35.88
CA GLN A 286 1.17 -8.17 35.97
C GLN A 286 1.84 -8.29 34.59
N ALA A 287 1.10 -8.73 33.55
CA ALA A 287 1.66 -8.86 32.22
C ALA A 287 2.06 -7.50 31.61
N SER A 288 1.28 -6.44 31.87
CA SER A 288 1.63 -5.08 31.46
C SER A 288 2.88 -4.57 32.20
N ALA A 289 2.97 -4.82 33.50
CA ALA A 289 4.13 -4.44 34.31
C ALA A 289 5.42 -5.14 33.86
N ASP A 290 5.37 -6.47 33.68
CA ASP A 290 6.51 -7.25 33.20
C ASP A 290 6.97 -6.79 31.80
N ARG A 291 6.00 -6.46 30.94
CA ARG A 291 6.27 -5.96 29.58
C ARG A 291 6.88 -4.56 29.60
N LEU A 292 6.43 -3.68 30.50
CA LEU A 292 7.00 -2.34 30.71
C LEU A 292 8.48 -2.42 31.11
N ASP A 293 8.81 -3.29 32.06
CA ASP A 293 10.18 -3.48 32.52
C ASP A 293 11.08 -4.08 31.43
N ALA A 294 10.55 -5.03 30.64
CA ALA A 294 11.24 -5.54 29.46
C ALA A 294 11.54 -4.44 28.43
N ALA A 295 10.56 -3.57 28.14
CA ALA A 295 10.73 -2.47 27.19
C ALA A 295 11.76 -1.42 27.69
N ARG A 296 11.78 -1.11 28.99
CA ARG A 296 12.77 -0.22 29.62
C ARG A 296 14.19 -0.81 29.56
N ARG A 297 14.34 -2.12 29.80
CA ARG A 297 15.63 -2.81 29.62
C ARG A 297 16.11 -2.78 28.17
N GLN A 298 15.21 -3.01 27.22
CA GLN A 298 15.53 -2.91 25.79
C GLN A 298 15.94 -1.48 25.38
N LEU A 299 15.33 -0.46 25.98
CA LEU A 299 15.67 0.93 25.71
C LEU A 299 17.06 1.30 26.26
N SER A 300 17.37 0.86 27.48
CA SER A 300 18.69 1.11 28.10
C SER A 300 19.82 0.38 27.36
N SER A 301 19.61 -0.87 26.92
CA SER A 301 20.62 -1.63 26.18
C SER A 301 20.95 -1.06 24.80
N ARG A 302 20.14 -0.15 24.26
CA ARG A 302 20.38 0.52 22.96
C ARG A 302 21.09 1.87 23.09
N ARG A 303 21.35 2.35 24.31
CA ARG A 303 22.09 3.60 24.55
C ARG A 303 23.60 3.41 24.59
N THR A 304 24.05 2.19 24.85
CA THR A 304 25.46 1.77 24.89
C THR A 304 25.93 1.38 23.49
#